data_AF-A0A842TXK7-F1
#
_entry.id   AF-A0A842TXK7-F1
#
_cell.length_a   1.000
_cell.length_b   1.000
_cell.length_c   1.000
_cell.angle_alpha   90.00
_cell.angle_beta   90.00
_cell.angle_gamma   90.00
#
_symmetry.space_group_name_H-M   'P 1'
#
loop_
_entity.id
_entity.type
_entity.pdbx_description
1 polymer ?
#
loop_
_entity_poly.entity_id
_entity_poly.type
_entity_poly.pdbx_seq_one_letter_code
_entity_poly.pdbx_strand_id
1 'polypeptide(L)'
;MDEKTSLKIGNCSLEDFCRFYISTAFRIGGERYSEGPMPFDIFEDRLRIKVSEYAGISSEEVKYLHHPFHWELFLKDNCSPLSYVQSTEPDTDYRSYVELVRDAEERDVSAFVRNVLENYQEFLGARIRNLGRGTGNLRSVA
;
A
#
# COMPACT_ATOMS: atom_id res chain seq x y z
N MET A 1 -30.01 15.26 -0.22
CA MET A 1 -28.56 15.18 0.07
C MET A 1 -28.32 13.74 0.46
N ASP A 2 -27.89 12.92 -0.49
CA ASP A 2 -27.61 11.51 -0.23
C ASP A 2 -26.35 11.40 0.63
N GLU A 3 -26.45 10.63 1.72
CA GLU A 3 -25.30 10.14 2.47
C GLU A 3 -24.45 9.29 1.51
N LYS A 4 -23.53 9.92 0.78
CA LYS A 4 -22.37 9.23 0.21
C LYS A 4 -21.65 8.62 1.40
N THR A 5 -21.93 7.35 1.68
CA THR A 5 -21.29 6.59 2.73
C THR A 5 -19.80 6.66 2.46
N SER A 6 -19.08 7.48 3.22
CA SER A 6 -17.63 7.58 3.12
C SER A 6 -17.07 6.17 3.35
N LEU A 7 -16.42 5.62 2.34
CA LEU A 7 -15.92 4.26 2.39
C LEU A 7 -14.82 4.21 3.47
N LYS A 8 -15.01 3.34 4.46
CA LYS A 8 -14.06 3.14 5.57
C LYS A 8 -13.33 1.81 5.44
N ILE A 9 -12.09 1.81 5.90
CA ILE A 9 -11.22 0.62 5.99
C ILE A 9 -10.74 0.55 7.43
N GLY A 10 -11.29 -0.41 8.18
CA GLY A 10 -11.14 -0.45 9.64
C GLY A 10 -11.49 0.90 10.27
N ASN A 11 -10.47 1.58 10.80
CA ASN A 11 -10.62 2.83 11.55
C ASN A 11 -10.44 4.13 10.74
N CYS A 12 -10.12 4.05 9.44
CA CYS A 12 -9.78 5.22 8.62
C CYS A 12 -10.64 5.34 7.35
N SER A 13 -10.65 6.53 6.73
CA SER A 13 -11.25 6.72 5.41
C SER A 13 -10.39 6.08 4.32
N LEU A 14 -10.97 5.80 3.14
CA LEU A 14 -10.19 5.32 1.99
C LEU A 14 -9.03 6.26 1.62
N GLU A 15 -9.25 7.57 1.65
CA GLU A 15 -8.22 8.55 1.31
C GLU A 15 -7.07 8.55 2.32
N ASP A 16 -7.41 8.53 3.63
CA ASP A 16 -6.40 8.44 4.70
C ASP A 16 -5.59 7.14 4.61
N PHE A 17 -6.27 6.03 4.30
CA PHE A 17 -5.61 4.75 4.06
C PHE A 17 -4.61 4.85 2.90
N CYS A 18 -5.04 5.38 1.74
CA CYS A 18 -4.17 5.53 0.58
C CYS A 18 -2.94 6.41 0.90
N ARG A 19 -3.16 7.54 1.58
CA ARG A 19 -2.10 8.47 1.99
C ARG A 19 -1.11 7.81 2.94
N PHE A 20 -1.59 7.10 3.95
CA PHE A 20 -0.73 6.39 4.89
C PHE A 20 0.04 5.26 4.21
N TYR A 21 -0.60 4.53 3.29
CA TYR A 21 0.01 3.47 2.52
C TYR A 21 1.21 3.98 1.72
N ILE A 22 0.99 4.99 0.88
CA ILE A 22 1.99 5.54 -0.04
C ILE A 22 3.13 6.21 0.72
N SER A 23 2.82 7.05 1.71
CA SER A 23 3.86 7.69 2.53
C SER A 23 4.70 6.67 3.30
N THR A 24 4.09 5.59 3.79
CA THR A 24 4.80 4.50 4.47
C THR A 24 5.69 3.73 3.50
N ALA A 25 5.22 3.45 2.29
CA ALA A 25 6.03 2.83 1.25
C ALA A 25 7.28 3.66 0.94
N PHE A 26 7.14 4.97 0.71
CA PHE A 26 8.28 5.86 0.47
C PHE A 26 9.26 5.90 1.65
N ARG A 27 8.75 6.01 2.88
CA ARG A 27 9.59 6.00 4.08
C ARG A 27 10.37 4.70 4.20
N ILE A 28 9.72 3.55 4.03
CA ILE A 28 10.38 2.24 4.12
C ILE A 28 11.40 2.07 2.99
N GLY A 29 11.06 2.44 1.76
CA GLY A 29 11.98 2.31 0.62
C GLY A 29 13.23 3.19 0.71
N GLY A 30 13.22 4.25 1.53
CA GLY A 30 14.40 5.06 1.85
C GLY A 30 15.28 4.49 2.97
N GLU A 31 14.85 3.42 3.65
CA GLU A 31 15.64 2.79 4.73
C GLU A 31 16.63 1.76 4.14
N ARG A 32 17.85 1.70 4.70
CA ARG A 32 18.82 0.64 4.38
C ARG A 32 18.55 -0.63 5.19
N TYR A 33 18.81 -1.79 4.61
CA TYR A 33 18.75 -3.08 5.30
C TYR A 33 20.15 -3.66 5.49
N SER A 34 20.56 -3.84 6.74
CA SER A 34 21.91 -4.24 7.20
C SER A 34 23.05 -3.41 6.58
N GLU A 35 23.40 -3.62 5.32
CA GLU A 35 24.41 -2.85 4.58
C GLU A 35 24.06 -2.65 3.07
N GLY A 36 22.83 -2.94 2.64
CA GLY A 36 22.39 -2.89 1.24
C GLY A 36 20.96 -2.40 1.03
N PRO A 37 20.45 -2.43 -0.22
CA PRO A 37 19.07 -2.06 -0.52
C PRO A 37 18.07 -3.01 0.14
N MET A 38 16.84 -2.56 0.33
CA MET A 38 15.83 -3.33 1.05
C MET A 38 15.30 -4.47 0.19
N PRO A 39 15.44 -5.75 0.60
CA PRO A 39 14.86 -6.86 -0.15
C PRO A 39 13.35 -6.69 -0.30
N PHE A 40 12.82 -7.00 -1.49
CA PHE A 40 11.42 -6.70 -1.82
C PHE A 40 10.42 -7.39 -0.86
N ASP A 41 10.66 -8.65 -0.52
CA ASP A 41 9.78 -9.40 0.40
C ASP A 41 9.75 -8.75 1.80
N ILE A 42 10.91 -8.29 2.27
CA ILE A 42 11.04 -7.59 3.56
C ILE A 42 10.36 -6.22 3.50
N PHE A 43 10.49 -5.50 2.38
CA PHE A 43 9.78 -4.25 2.14
C PHE A 43 8.26 -4.46 2.24
N GLU A 44 7.72 -5.45 1.53
CA GLU A 44 6.29 -5.74 1.54
C GLU A 44 5.78 -6.13 2.92
N ASP A 45 6.52 -6.99 3.63
CA ASP A 45 6.14 -7.42 4.99
C ASP A 45 6.10 -6.25 5.95
N ARG A 46 7.13 -5.39 5.95
CA ARG A 46 7.17 -4.21 6.82
C ARG A 46 6.06 -3.22 6.48
N LEU A 47 5.78 -3.03 5.20
CA LEU A 47 4.69 -2.17 4.74
C LEU A 47 3.34 -2.71 5.19
N ARG A 48 3.08 -4.01 5.00
CA ARG A 48 1.83 -4.66 5.45
C ARG A 48 1.62 -4.54 6.95
N ILE A 49 2.66 -4.78 7.76
CA ILE A 49 2.58 -4.67 9.22
C ILE A 49 2.19 -3.24 9.64
N LYS A 50 2.91 -2.22 9.15
CA LYS A 50 2.63 -0.83 9.54
C LYS A 50 1.25 -0.35 9.09
N VAL A 51 0.83 -0.73 7.88
CA VAL A 51 -0.51 -0.37 7.36
C VAL A 51 -1.61 -1.10 8.11
N SER A 52 -1.39 -2.37 8.46
CA SER A 52 -2.31 -3.19 9.27
C SER A 52 -2.54 -2.54 10.64
N GLU A 53 -1.47 -2.14 11.33
CA GLU A 53 -1.52 -1.44 12.61
C GLU A 53 -2.29 -0.12 12.53
N TYR A 54 -2.00 0.69 11.51
CA TYR A 54 -2.66 1.99 11.32
C TYR A 54 -4.16 1.87 11.04
N ALA A 55 -4.52 1.01 10.10
CA ALA A 55 -5.91 0.88 9.65
C ALA A 55 -6.76 0.03 10.60
N GLY A 56 -6.15 -0.77 11.48
CA GLY A 56 -6.85 -1.69 12.37
C GLY A 56 -7.47 -2.89 11.62
N ILE A 57 -6.80 -3.35 10.56
CA ILE A 57 -7.16 -4.54 9.76
C ILE A 57 -5.99 -5.52 9.77
N SER A 58 -6.21 -6.78 9.43
CA SER A 58 -5.15 -7.79 9.37
C SER A 58 -4.18 -7.58 8.20
N SER A 59 -2.97 -8.16 8.30
CA SER A 59 -1.98 -8.15 7.21
C SER A 59 -2.48 -8.82 5.93
N GLU A 60 -3.32 -9.85 6.04
CA GLU A 60 -3.96 -10.51 4.89
C GLU A 60 -5.00 -9.61 4.21
N GLU A 61 -5.75 -8.82 4.98
CA GLU A 61 -6.64 -7.81 4.42
C GLU A 61 -5.85 -6.70 3.70
N VAL A 62 -4.72 -6.26 4.26
CA VAL A 62 -3.82 -5.32 3.57
C VAL A 62 -3.28 -5.93 2.28
N LYS A 63 -2.86 -7.20 2.29
CA LYS A 63 -2.41 -7.91 1.09
C LYS A 63 -3.50 -7.96 0.02
N TYR A 64 -4.75 -8.19 0.43
CA TYR A 64 -5.90 -8.13 -0.49
C TYR A 64 -6.14 -6.72 -1.04
N LEU A 65 -5.71 -5.65 -0.37
CA LEU A 65 -5.83 -4.27 -0.86
C LEU A 65 -4.57 -3.77 -1.59
N HIS A 66 -3.47 -4.51 -1.56
CA HIS A 66 -2.14 -4.07 -2.02
C HIS A 66 -2.05 -3.78 -3.53
N HIS A 67 -2.75 -4.56 -4.35
CA HIS A 67 -2.50 -4.62 -5.80
C HIS A 67 -2.55 -3.26 -6.52
N PRO A 68 -3.55 -2.37 -6.31
CA PRO A 68 -3.54 -1.02 -6.89
C PRO A 68 -2.30 -0.21 -6.53
N PHE A 69 -1.84 -0.29 -5.28
CA PHE A 69 -0.65 0.44 -4.83
C PHE A 69 0.63 -0.10 -5.46
N HIS A 70 0.74 -1.42 -5.63
CA HIS A 70 1.88 -2.04 -6.30
C HIS A 70 2.08 -1.48 -7.71
N TRP A 71 0.99 -1.49 -8.51
CA TRP A 71 1.02 -0.95 -9.86
C TRP A 71 1.42 0.51 -9.84
N GLU A 72 0.81 1.30 -8.96
CA GLU A 72 1.12 2.71 -8.92
C GLU A 72 2.58 2.99 -8.56
N LEU A 73 3.12 2.31 -7.55
CA LEU A 73 4.48 2.54 -7.07
C LEU A 73 5.58 2.02 -8.02
N PHE A 74 5.30 1.01 -8.84
CA PHE A 74 6.34 0.29 -9.59
C PHE A 74 6.09 0.17 -11.11
N LEU A 75 4.99 0.72 -11.65
CA LEU A 75 4.86 0.87 -13.10
C LEU A 75 5.95 1.82 -13.63
N LYS A 76 6.63 1.36 -14.68
CA LYS A 76 7.75 2.08 -15.30
C LYS A 76 7.40 3.51 -15.73
N ASP A 77 6.14 3.75 -16.08
CA ASP A 77 5.67 5.03 -16.61
C ASP A 77 5.22 6.04 -15.53
N ASN A 78 5.20 5.65 -14.24
CA ASN A 78 4.61 6.45 -13.17
C ASN A 78 5.56 7.43 -12.48
N CYS A 79 6.82 7.57 -12.95
CA CYS A 79 7.82 8.50 -12.38
C CYS A 79 7.97 8.39 -10.84
N SER A 80 7.75 7.19 -10.31
CA SER A 80 7.79 6.91 -8.88
C SER A 80 9.17 7.20 -8.30
N PRO A 81 9.26 7.83 -7.12
CA PRO A 81 10.51 7.89 -6.35
C PRO A 81 11.02 6.51 -5.95
N LEU A 82 10.17 5.47 -5.96
CA LEU A 82 10.55 4.10 -5.72
C LEU A 82 10.80 3.36 -7.02
N SER A 83 11.84 2.54 -7.02
CA SER A 83 12.15 1.59 -8.07
C SER A 83 12.12 0.17 -7.50
N TYR A 84 11.48 -0.73 -8.24
CA TYR A 84 11.65 -2.16 -8.05
C TYR A 84 12.77 -2.64 -8.96
N VAL A 85 13.82 -3.23 -8.38
CA VAL A 85 14.99 -3.71 -9.11
C VAL A 85 15.09 -5.21 -8.98
N GLN A 86 15.28 -5.89 -10.12
CA GLN A 86 15.61 -7.31 -10.16
C GLN A 86 17.11 -7.45 -10.37
N SER A 87 17.79 -8.01 -9.37
CA SER A 87 19.21 -8.33 -9.49
C SER A 87 19.38 -9.53 -10.40
N THR A 88 20.22 -9.37 -11.42
CA THR A 88 20.72 -10.49 -12.23
C THR A 88 22.05 -11.03 -11.69
N GLU A 89 22.58 -10.46 -10.61
CA GLU A 89 23.86 -10.85 -10.05
C GLU A 89 23.73 -12.13 -9.22
N PRO A 90 24.62 -13.12 -9.43
CA PRO A 90 24.56 -14.40 -8.72
C PRO A 90 24.90 -14.30 -7.23
N ASP A 91 25.62 -13.24 -6.82
CA ASP A 91 26.18 -13.10 -5.46
C ASP A 91 25.40 -12.14 -4.55
N THR A 92 24.25 -11.62 -5.00
CA THR A 92 23.36 -10.84 -4.13
C THR A 92 22.51 -11.78 -3.29
N ASP A 93 22.46 -11.57 -1.97
CA ASP A 93 21.63 -12.36 -1.03
C ASP A 93 20.12 -12.33 -1.37
N TYR A 94 19.68 -11.41 -2.23
CA TYR A 94 18.30 -11.22 -2.63
C TYR A 94 18.17 -10.91 -4.13
N ARG A 95 17.25 -11.62 -4.80
CA ARG A 95 17.00 -11.51 -6.26
C ARG A 95 16.23 -10.25 -6.66
N SER A 96 15.54 -9.61 -5.73
CA SER A 96 14.85 -8.34 -5.99
C SER A 96 14.79 -7.47 -4.76
N TYR A 97 14.87 -6.16 -4.96
CA TYR A 97 14.91 -5.16 -3.90
C TYR A 97 14.22 -3.86 -4.32
N VAL A 98 13.93 -3.01 -3.34
CA VAL A 98 13.38 -1.67 -3.53
C VAL A 98 14.46 -0.64 -3.26
N GLU A 99 14.52 0.37 -4.13
CA GLU A 99 15.37 1.55 -3.95
C GLU A 99 14.56 2.83 -4.08
N LEU A 100 14.90 3.82 -3.25
CA LEU A 100 14.46 5.19 -3.44
C LEU A 100 15.44 5.89 -4.40
N VAL A 101 15.01 6.16 -5.63
CA VAL A 101 15.85 6.77 -6.68
C VAL A 101 16.00 8.29 -6.54
N ARG A 102 15.08 8.92 -5.78
CA ARG A 102 15.12 10.33 -5.36
C ARG A 102 14.29 10.51 -4.11
N ASP A 103 14.58 11.54 -3.33
CA ASP A 103 13.75 11.87 -2.17
C ASP A 103 12.28 12.08 -2.58
N ALA A 104 11.37 11.48 -1.81
CA ALA A 104 9.95 11.63 -1.99
C ALA A 104 9.46 12.90 -1.30
N GLU A 105 8.67 13.69 -2.01
CA GLU A 105 8.07 14.92 -1.49
C GLU A 105 6.56 14.72 -1.26
N GLU A 106 5.94 15.62 -0.48
CA GLU A 106 4.48 15.58 -0.24
C GLU A 106 3.66 15.66 -1.54
N ARG A 107 4.16 16.36 -2.56
CA ARG A 107 3.54 16.39 -3.89
C ARG A 107 3.51 15.01 -4.56
N ASP A 108 4.51 14.16 -4.31
CA ASP A 108 4.54 12.80 -4.84
C ASP A 108 3.44 11.98 -4.16
N VAL A 109 3.38 12.00 -2.83
CA VAL A 109 2.34 11.30 -2.05
C VAL A 109 0.94 11.71 -2.54
N SER A 110 0.69 13.02 -2.64
CA SER A 110 -0.61 13.53 -3.09
C SER A 110 -0.94 13.14 -4.54
N ALA A 111 0.05 13.12 -5.44
CA ALA A 111 -0.16 12.69 -6.83
C ALA A 111 -0.53 11.20 -6.91
N PHE A 112 0.17 10.34 -6.17
CA PHE A 112 -0.11 8.91 -6.11
C PHE A 112 -1.45 8.61 -5.46
N VAL A 113 -1.80 9.28 -4.37
CA VAL A 113 -3.12 9.13 -3.72
C VAL A 113 -4.22 9.48 -4.73
N ARG A 114 -4.10 10.62 -5.41
CA ARG A 114 -5.06 11.01 -6.44
C ARG A 114 -5.16 9.94 -7.54
N ASN A 115 -4.04 9.44 -8.05
CA ASN A 115 -4.06 8.44 -9.12
C ASN A 115 -4.70 7.12 -8.68
N VAL A 116 -4.43 6.68 -7.44
CA VAL A 116 -5.06 5.48 -6.87
C VAL A 116 -6.58 5.67 -6.77
N LEU A 117 -7.03 6.81 -6.28
CA LEU A 117 -8.46 7.08 -6.12
C LEU A 117 -9.16 7.24 -7.47
N GLU A 118 -8.57 7.95 -8.43
CA GLU A 118 -9.15 8.15 -9.76
C GLU A 118 -9.30 6.83 -10.55
N ASN A 119 -8.32 5.93 -10.45
CA ASN A 119 -8.31 4.71 -11.27
C ASN A 119 -8.81 3.45 -10.56
N TYR A 120 -8.73 3.39 -9.22
CA TYR A 120 -9.01 2.16 -8.46
C TYR A 120 -9.99 2.33 -7.31
N GLN A 121 -10.59 3.50 -7.09
CA GLN A 121 -11.54 3.69 -5.99
C GLN A 121 -12.72 2.71 -6.06
N GLU A 122 -13.29 2.45 -7.24
CA GLU A 122 -14.40 1.49 -7.38
C GLU A 122 -13.97 0.05 -7.02
N PHE A 123 -12.78 -0.33 -7.50
CA PHE A 123 -12.18 -1.64 -7.23
C PHE A 123 -11.86 -1.83 -5.75
N LEU A 124 -11.20 -0.86 -5.13
CA LEU A 124 -10.93 -0.83 -3.69
C LEU A 124 -12.26 -0.87 -2.93
N GLY A 125 -13.24 -0.07 -3.33
CA GLY A 125 -14.61 -0.07 -2.81
C GLY A 125 -15.27 -1.45 -2.82
N ALA A 126 -15.17 -2.18 -3.93
CA ALA A 126 -15.67 -3.54 -4.02
C ALA A 126 -14.93 -4.49 -3.07
N ARG A 127 -13.59 -4.43 -3.02
CA ARG A 127 -12.79 -5.27 -2.13
C ARG A 127 -13.10 -5.02 -0.66
N ILE A 128 -13.18 -3.75 -0.25
CA ILE A 128 -13.46 -3.35 1.14
C ILE A 128 -14.86 -3.80 1.58
N ARG A 129 -15.87 -3.66 0.71
CA ARG A 129 -17.21 -4.19 1.00
C ARG A 129 -17.24 -5.72 1.16
N ASN A 130 -16.36 -6.44 0.47
CA ASN A 130 -16.23 -7.89 0.62
C ASN A 130 -15.51 -8.29 1.91
N LEU A 131 -14.56 -7.49 2.40
CA LEU A 131 -13.91 -7.72 3.70
C LEU A 131 -14.94 -7.70 4.84
N GLY A 132 -15.85 -6.72 4.83
CA GLY A 132 -16.95 -6.62 5.81
C GLY A 132 -17.98 -7.76 5.77
N ARG A 133 -17.95 -8.63 4.74
CA ARG A 133 -18.77 -9.85 4.66
C ARG A 133 -18.05 -11.10 5.15
N GLY A 134 -16.71 -11.06 5.26
CA GLY A 134 -15.89 -12.17 5.76
C GLY A 134 -15.81 -12.23 7.29
N THR A 135 -16.05 -11.11 7.98
CA THR A 135 -16.20 -11.05 9.43
C THR A 135 -17.65 -11.32 9.83
N GLY A 136 -18.10 -12.56 9.60
CA GLY A 136 -19.38 -13.05 10.07
C GLY A 136 -19.48 -13.08 11.59
N ASN A 137 -19.64 -11.91 12.20
CA ASN A 137 -20.27 -11.75 13.50
C ASN A 137 -21.62 -11.07 13.25
N LEU A 138 -22.52 -11.81 12.58
CA LEU A 138 -23.94 -11.50 12.55
C LEU A 138 -24.52 -11.75 13.95
N ARG A 139 -24.25 -10.84 14.90
CA ARG A 139 -25.20 -10.62 15.99
C ARG A 139 -26.32 -9.76 15.44
N SER A 140 -27.26 -10.43 14.80
CA SER A 140 -28.65 -9.96 14.73
C SER A 140 -29.13 -9.78 16.17
N VAL A 141 -29.15 -8.56 16.67
CA VAL A 141 -29.97 -8.23 17.83
C VAL A 141 -31.30 -7.81 17.24
N ALA A 142 -32.25 -8.75 17.27
CA ALA A 142 -33.67 -8.48 17.14
C ALA A 142 -34.15 -7.65 18.33
#